data_AF-A0AAW0GBX0-F1
#
_entry.id   AF-A0AAW0GBX0-F1
#
_cell.length_a   1.000
_cell.length_b   1.000
_cell.length_c   1.000
_cell.angle_alpha   90.00
_cell.angle_beta   90.00
_cell.angle_gamma   90.00
#
_symmetry.space_group_name_H-M   'P 1'
#
loop_
_entity.id
_entity.type
_entity.pdbx_description
1 polymer ?
#
loop_
_entity_poly.entity_id
_entity_poly.type
_entity_poly.pdbx_seq_one_letter_code
_entity_poly.pdbx_strand_id
1 'polypeptide(L)'
;MIALGTIYGTPLAAILPQDWESTFTAMGYLGLVGIVFEGGLSTNLALLLNNLPLSLLCATIGVVLPIALSFALLTGAYGYTPLESFAAGAALASTSLGQR
;
A
#
# COMPACT_ATOMS: atom_id res chain seq x y z
N MET A 1 -0.47 -7.51 -11.19
CA MET A 1 -0.38 -6.13 -11.75
C MET A 1 1.06 -5.69 -12.00
N ILE A 2 2.02 -6.07 -11.14
CA ILE A 2 3.45 -5.70 -11.29
C ILE A 2 4.02 -6.10 -12.66
N ALA A 3 3.76 -7.32 -13.16
CA ALA A 3 4.27 -7.78 -14.46
C ALA A 3 3.77 -6.95 -15.66
N LEU A 4 2.49 -6.53 -15.64
CA LEU A 4 1.91 -5.67 -16.66
C LEU A 4 2.48 -4.24 -16.55
N GLY A 5 2.63 -3.70 -15.33
CA GLY A 5 3.27 -2.41 -15.09
C GLY A 5 4.74 -2.36 -15.53
N THR A 6 5.48 -3.46 -15.39
CA THR A 6 6.87 -3.55 -15.88
C THR A 6 6.98 -3.69 -17.39
N ILE A 7 5.96 -4.24 -18.07
CA ILE A 7 5.94 -4.37 -19.53
C ILE A 7 5.56 -3.04 -20.20
N TYR A 8 4.63 -2.28 -19.59
CA TYR A 8 4.17 -0.99 -20.11
C TYR A 8 4.92 0.22 -19.50
N GLY A 9 5.74 0.01 -18.46
CA GLY A 9 6.58 1.03 -17.83
C GLY A 9 7.96 1.14 -18.47
N THR A 10 8.54 2.34 -18.40
CA THR A 10 9.94 2.60 -18.77
C THR A 10 10.87 1.66 -17.98
N PRO A 11 11.78 0.90 -18.64
CA PRO A 11 12.58 1.36 -19.78
C PRO A 11 12.32 0.68 -21.14
N LEU A 12 11.30 -0.19 -21.32
CA LEU A 12 11.19 -1.02 -22.53
C LEU A 12 10.11 -0.64 -23.56
N ALA A 13 9.10 0.17 -23.23
CA ALA A 13 8.11 0.63 -24.21
C ALA A 13 7.67 2.08 -23.95
N ALA A 14 8.42 3.04 -24.48
CA ALA A 14 8.07 4.46 -24.55
C ALA A 14 6.89 4.71 -25.51
N ILE A 15 5.78 4.00 -25.32
CA ILE A 15 4.63 3.97 -26.23
C ILE A 15 3.45 4.82 -25.73
N LEU A 16 3.51 5.36 -24.51
CA LEU A 16 2.48 6.26 -23.99
C LEU A 16 2.87 7.72 -24.30
N PRO A 17 2.13 8.43 -25.17
CA PRO A 17 2.28 9.86 -25.35
C PRO A 17 2.09 10.59 -24.02
N GLN A 18 2.77 11.73 -23.83
CA GLN A 18 2.74 12.52 -22.60
C GLN A 18 1.31 12.90 -22.12
N ASP A 19 0.34 12.96 -23.04
CA ASP A 19 -1.07 13.20 -22.75
C ASP A 19 -1.77 12.05 -21.98
N TRP A 20 -1.35 10.81 -22.24
CA TRP A 20 -1.92 9.63 -21.59
C TRP A 20 -1.41 9.48 -20.16
N GLU A 21 -0.15 9.84 -19.89
CA GLU A 21 0.42 9.81 -18.54
C GLU A 21 -0.38 10.69 -17.56
N SER A 22 -0.76 11.90 -17.99
CA SER A 22 -1.57 12.81 -17.18
C SER A 22 -2.97 12.24 -16.90
N THR A 23 -3.60 11.62 -17.90
CA THR A 23 -4.94 11.02 -17.76
C THR A 23 -4.93 9.80 -16.84
N PHE A 24 -3.93 8.91 -16.98
CA PHE A 24 -3.76 7.76 -16.10
C PHE A 24 -3.43 8.19 -14.67
N THR A 25 -2.67 9.27 -14.49
CA THR A 25 -2.39 9.84 -13.17
C THR A 25 -3.66 10.39 -12.51
N ALA A 26 -4.47 11.16 -13.25
CA ALA A 26 -5.75 11.68 -12.75
C ALA A 26 -6.74 10.55 -12.42
N MET A 27 -6.87 9.56 -13.29
CA MET A 27 -7.68 8.37 -13.05
C MET A 27 -7.16 7.53 -11.88
N GLY A 28 -5.84 7.46 -11.70
CA GLY A 28 -5.21 6.80 -10.56
C GLY A 28 -5.56 7.49 -9.24
N TYR A 29 -5.50 8.83 -9.18
CA TYR A 29 -5.94 9.57 -8.00
C TYR A 29 -7.43 9.40 -7.71
N LEU A 30 -8.29 9.42 -8.72
CA LEU A 30 -9.71 9.14 -8.56
C LEU A 30 -9.96 7.72 -8.07
N GLY A 31 -9.23 6.73 -8.60
CA GLY A 31 -9.29 5.34 -8.17
C GLY A 31 -8.85 5.16 -6.72
N LEU A 32 -7.76 5.80 -6.30
CA LEU A 32 -7.29 5.79 -4.91
C LEU A 32 -8.35 6.36 -3.95
N VAL A 33 -8.95 7.50 -4.30
CA VAL A 33 -10.03 8.09 -3.48
C VAL A 33 -11.26 7.18 -3.44
N GLY A 34 -11.64 6.58 -4.58
CA GLY A 34 -12.75 5.64 -4.67
C GLY A 34 -12.56 4.39 -3.79
N ILE A 35 -11.38 3.77 -3.84
CA ILE A 35 -11.06 2.57 -3.03
C ILE A 35 -11.08 2.90 -1.53
N VAL A 36 -10.55 4.06 -1.13
CA VAL A 36 -10.61 4.50 0.28
C VAL A 36 -12.05 4.71 0.73
N PHE A 37 -12.90 5.26 -0.13
CA PHE A 37 -14.32 5.49 0.19
C PHE A 37 -15.11 4.18 0.31
N GLU A 38 -14.90 3.24 -0.62
CA GLU A 38 -15.53 1.92 -0.59
C GLU A 38 -15.08 1.09 0.62
N GLY A 39 -13.77 1.11 0.93
CA GLY A 39 -13.23 0.48 2.14
C GLY A 39 -13.79 1.08 3.42
N GLY A 40 -14.02 2.40 3.46
CA GLY A 40 -14.65 3.09 4.58
C GLY A 40 -16.14 2.76 4.73
N LEU A 41 -16.88 2.65 3.63
CA LEU A 41 -18.32 2.37 3.62
C LEU A 41 -18.64 0.89 3.92
N SER A 42 -17.80 -0.03 3.43
CA SER A 42 -17.92 -1.46 3.71
C SER A 42 -17.48 -1.82 5.14
N THR A 43 -16.73 -0.93 5.80
CA THR A 43 -16.35 -1.10 7.20
C THR A 43 -17.52 -0.73 8.12
N ASN A 44 -17.87 -1.64 9.03
CA ASN A 44 -18.95 -1.40 9.97
C ASN A 44 -18.54 -0.35 11.02
N LEU A 45 -18.85 0.93 10.75
CA LEU A 45 -18.54 2.07 11.63
C LEU A 45 -19.08 1.90 13.06
N ALA A 46 -20.17 1.17 13.25
CA ALA A 46 -20.75 0.93 14.57
C ALA A 46 -19.87 0.01 15.43
N LEU A 47 -19.28 -1.04 14.84
CA LEU A 47 -18.30 -1.90 15.51
C LEU A 47 -16.99 -1.15 15.79
N LEU A 48 -16.58 -0.27 14.86
CA LEU A 48 -15.37 0.54 14.99
C LEU A 48 -15.50 1.57 16.11
N LEU A 49 -16.62 2.30 16.23
CA LEU A 49 -16.84 3.25 17.33
C LEU A 49 -16.99 2.56 18.68
N ASN A 50 -17.63 1.38 18.74
CA ASN A 50 -17.82 0.64 19.99
C ASN A 50 -16.54 -0.04 20.48
N ASN A 51 -15.60 -0.37 19.59
CA ASN A 51 -14.31 -1.00 19.91
C ASN A 51 -13.12 -0.20 19.39
N LEU A 52 -13.26 1.13 19.35
CA LEU A 52 -12.28 2.06 18.78
C LEU A 52 -10.85 1.81 19.28
N PRO A 53 -10.58 1.67 20.60
CA PRO A 53 -9.22 1.42 21.07
C PRO A 53 -8.70 0.04 20.64
N LEU A 54 -9.55 -0.99 20.61
CA LEU A 54 -9.15 -2.34 20.19
C LEU A 54 -8.87 -2.41 18.68
N SER A 55 -9.70 -1.74 17.87
CA SER A 55 -9.53 -1.64 16.42
C SER A 55 -8.28 -0.84 16.07
N LEU A 56 -8.01 0.25 16.80
CA LEU A 56 -6.81 1.06 16.62
C LEU A 56 -5.55 0.28 17.02
N LEU A 57 -5.58 -0.45 18.13
CA LEU A 57 -4.46 -1.31 18.54
C LEU A 57 -4.22 -2.44 17.53
N CYS A 58 -5.27 -3.10 17.06
CA CYS A 58 -5.15 -4.13 16.04
C CYS A 58 -4.58 -3.58 14.73
N ALA A 59 -5.07 -2.42 14.26
CA ALA A 59 -4.57 -1.76 13.06
C ALA A 59 -3.10 -1.30 13.22
N THR A 60 -2.75 -0.71 14.36
CA THR A 60 -1.38 -0.28 14.64
C THR A 60 -0.43 -1.46 14.74
N ILE A 61 -0.79 -2.54 15.44
CA ILE A 61 0.02 -3.77 15.49
C ILE A 61 0.16 -4.38 14.08
N GLY A 62 -0.91 -4.41 13.29
CA GLY A 62 -0.89 -4.92 11.92
C GLY A 62 0.05 -4.17 10.98
N VAL A 63 0.28 -2.88 11.21
CA VAL A 63 1.24 -2.05 10.43
C VAL A 63 2.64 -2.08 11.04
N VAL A 64 2.74 -1.98 12.37
CA VAL A 64 4.03 -1.91 13.07
C VAL A 64 4.76 -3.25 13.02
N LEU A 65 4.06 -4.39 13.10
CA LEU A 65 4.66 -5.73 13.07
C LEU A 65 5.45 -6.00 11.77
N PRO A 66 4.87 -5.86 10.56
CA PRO A 66 5.61 -6.07 9.31
C PRO A 66 6.74 -5.05 9.11
N ILE A 67 6.55 -3.78 9.54
CA ILE A 67 7.61 -2.77 9.49
C ILE A 67 8.78 -3.15 10.41
N ALA A 68 8.50 -3.51 11.66
CA ALA A 68 9.50 -3.94 12.63
C ALA A 68 10.21 -5.22 12.16
N LEU A 69 9.49 -6.15 11.55
CA LEU A 69 10.05 -7.38 10.97
C LEU A 69 11.01 -7.06 9.81
N SER A 70 10.65 -6.13 8.91
CA SER A 70 11.53 -5.68 7.83
C SER A 70 12.76 -4.95 8.35
N PHE A 71 12.65 -4.11 9.39
CA PHE A 71 13.80 -3.49 10.05
C PHE A 71 14.70 -4.53 10.73
N ALA A 72 14.13 -5.53 11.41
CA ALA A 72 14.89 -6.59 12.06
C ALA A 72 15.66 -7.43 11.03
N LEU A 73 15.05 -7.78 9.90
CA LEU A 73 15.72 -8.54 8.83
C LEU A 73 16.74 -7.70 8.06
N LEU A 74 16.38 -6.52 7.52
CA LEU A 74 17.25 -5.79 6.60
C LEU A 74 18.34 -4.99 7.33
N THR A 75 18.00 -4.35 8.46
CA THR A 75 18.97 -3.57 9.25
C THR A 75 19.82 -4.48 10.12
N GLY A 76 19.25 -5.58 10.64
CA GLY A 76 19.94 -6.52 11.53
C GLY A 76 20.76 -7.61 10.82
N ALA A 77 20.31 -8.13 9.67
CA ALA A 77 20.99 -9.25 9.00
C ALA A 77 21.81 -8.85 7.76
N TYR A 78 21.49 -7.73 7.09
CA TYR A 78 22.13 -7.34 5.82
C TYR A 78 22.78 -5.95 5.81
N GLY A 79 22.66 -5.15 6.88
CA GLY A 79 23.31 -3.84 7.00
C GLY A 79 22.77 -2.77 6.03
N TYR A 80 21.53 -2.92 5.57
CA TYR A 80 20.88 -1.98 4.65
C TYR A 80 20.47 -0.68 5.34
N THR A 81 20.33 0.39 4.55
CA THR A 81 19.89 1.70 5.05
C THR A 81 18.46 1.64 5.63
N PRO A 82 18.14 2.44 6.66
CA PRO A 82 16.81 2.47 7.28
C PRO A 82 15.66 2.78 6.32
N LEU A 83 15.96 3.43 5.20
CA LEU A 83 14.96 3.83 4.21
C LEU A 83 14.48 2.65 3.36
N GLU A 84 15.39 1.74 2.99
CA GLU A 84 15.08 0.54 2.21
C GLU A 84 14.27 -0.46 3.05
N SER A 85 14.62 -0.62 4.33
CA SER A 85 13.88 -1.49 5.26
C SER A 85 12.48 -0.96 5.58
N PHE A 86 12.31 0.37 5.65
CA PHE A 86 10.99 0.98 5.74
C PHE A 86 10.16 0.76 4.48
N ALA A 87 10.73 0.98 3.29
CA ALA A 87 10.03 0.77 2.02
C ALA A 87 9.57 -0.69 1.84
N ALA A 88 10.45 -1.65 2.17
CA ALA A 88 10.11 -3.08 2.14
C ALA A 88 9.02 -3.44 3.17
N GLY A 89 9.09 -2.88 4.37
CA GLY A 89 8.10 -3.09 5.42
C GLY A 89 6.73 -2.50 5.08
N ALA A 90 6.70 -1.29 4.50
CA ALA A 90 5.48 -0.64 4.03
C ALA A 90 4.83 -1.42 2.88
N ALA A 91 5.63 -1.97 1.97
CA ALA A 91 5.13 -2.83 0.90
C ALA A 91 4.52 -4.14 1.43
N LEU A 92 5.13 -4.75 2.46
CA LEU A 92 4.61 -5.96 3.13
C LEU A 92 3.36 -5.70 3.97
N ALA A 93 3.27 -4.52 4.60
CA ALA A 93 2.13 -4.13 5.42
C ALA A 93 0.86 -3.86 4.59
N SER A 94 1.00 -3.66 3.27
CA SER A 94 -0.12 -3.50 2.36
C SER A 94 -0.81 -4.85 2.12
N THR A 95 -1.68 -5.24 3.06
CA THR A 95 -2.59 -6.35 2.85
C THR A 95 -3.66 -5.90 1.86
N SER A 96 -3.71 -6.51 0.68
CA SER A 96 -4.81 -6.23 -0.25
C SER A 96 -6.12 -6.64 0.42
N LEU A 97 -6.99 -5.67 0.72
CA LEU A 97 -8.39 -5.89 1.10
C LEU A 97 -9.22 -6.44 -0.08
N GLY A 98 -8.67 -7.36 -0.85
CA GLY A 98 -9.39 -8.20 -1.79
C GLY A 98 -10.01 -9.37 -1.03
N GLN A 99 -11.05 -9.10 -0.25
CA GLN A 99 -11.95 -10.16 0.19
C GLN A 99 -13.32 -9.94 -0.47
N ARG A 100 -13.88 -11.08 -0.87
CA ARG A 100 -14.98 -11.29 -1.80
C ARG A 100 -16.25 -10.50 -1.52
#